data_AF-A0A8T7JM24-F1
#
_entry.id   AF-A0A8T7JM24-F1
#
_cell.length_a   1.000
_cell.length_b   1.000
_cell.length_c   1.000
_cell.angle_alpha   90.00
_cell.angle_beta   90.00
_cell.angle_gamma   90.00
#
_symmetry.space_group_name_H-M   'P 1'
#
loop_
_entity.id
_entity.type
_entity.pdbx_description
1 polymer ?
#
loop_
_entity_poly.entity_id
_entity_poly.type
_entity_poly.pdbx_seq_one_letter_code
_entity_poly.pdbx_strand_id
1 'polypeptide(L)'
;MAVTNKLTQKLALAAGALLGHSATQAASNSDESGLYNSWNVDVGYLRYTEPDKITVDTYMAQINGNLSDKDTIKLGLVFDTLTGSTPTGALPDTDYVTVSGVSGGGGFSAGSAGGMAPFDDTRLAIDTSGGHEWQRLIRSKFSAYVSVEGDYTAGGGGI
;
A
#
# COMPACT_ATOMS: atom_id res chain seq x y z
N MET A 1 -0.92 30.24 -18.83
CA MET A 1 -2.27 30.11 -18.21
C MET A 1 -3.05 28.82 -18.55
N ALA A 2 -2.53 27.89 -19.36
CA ALA A 2 -3.24 26.64 -19.70
C ALA A 2 -3.07 25.49 -18.67
N VAL A 3 -2.11 25.59 -17.75
CA VAL A 3 -1.77 24.52 -16.80
C VAL A 3 -2.70 24.51 -15.58
N THR A 4 -3.08 25.69 -15.08
CA THR A 4 -3.99 25.86 -13.93
C THR A 4 -5.36 25.25 -14.19
N ASN A 5 -5.89 25.39 -15.40
CA ASN A 5 -7.22 24.89 -15.78
C ASN A 5 -7.30 23.35 -15.75
N LYS A 6 -6.20 22.67 -16.09
CA LYS A 6 -6.11 21.20 -16.05
C LYS A 6 -6.02 20.68 -14.62
N LEU A 7 -5.35 21.40 -13.72
CA LEU A 7 -5.24 21.01 -12.31
C LEU A 7 -6.58 21.12 -11.60
N THR A 8 -7.30 22.23 -11.80
CA THR A 8 -8.64 22.43 -11.24
C THR A 8 -9.64 21.38 -11.74
N GLN A 9 -9.61 21.03 -13.03
CA GLN A 9 -10.44 19.95 -13.58
C GLN A 9 -10.12 18.59 -12.96
N LYS A 10 -8.84 18.25 -12.78
CA LYS A 10 -8.42 17.00 -12.13
C LYS A 10 -8.87 16.92 -10.67
N LEU A 11 -8.71 18.01 -9.92
CA LEU A 11 -9.19 18.08 -8.53
C LEU A 11 -10.72 18.00 -8.45
N ALA A 12 -11.45 18.68 -9.34
CA ALA A 12 -12.91 18.65 -9.35
C ALA A 12 -13.44 17.25 -9.68
N LEU A 13 -12.82 16.53 -10.63
CA LEU A 13 -13.15 15.13 -10.93
C LEU A 13 -12.87 14.22 -9.72
N ALA A 14 -11.71 14.36 -9.09
CA ALA A 14 -11.34 13.55 -7.92
C ALA A 14 -12.28 13.81 -6.73
N ALA A 15 -12.60 15.09 -6.45
CA ALA A 15 -13.55 15.46 -5.41
C ALA A 15 -14.97 14.98 -5.72
N GLY A 16 -15.41 15.10 -6.97
CA GLY A 16 -16.72 14.60 -7.41
C GLY A 16 -16.83 13.07 -7.31
N ALA A 17 -15.78 12.33 -7.67
CA ALA A 17 -15.71 10.88 -7.53
C ALA A 17 -15.74 10.46 -6.05
N LEU A 18 -15.00 11.15 -5.17
CA LEU A 18 -14.98 10.87 -3.75
C LEU A 18 -16.34 11.14 -3.08
N LEU A 19 -16.94 12.31 -3.34
CA LEU A 19 -18.24 12.69 -2.79
C LEU A 19 -19.39 11.84 -3.35
N GLY A 20 -19.30 11.45 -4.64
CA GLY A 20 -20.25 10.54 -5.27
C GLY A 20 -20.20 9.13 -4.67
N HIS A 21 -19.01 8.63 -4.32
CA HIS A 21 -18.85 7.34 -3.67
C HIS A 21 -19.55 7.28 -2.30
N SER A 22 -19.39 8.32 -1.47
CA SER A 22 -20.07 8.40 -0.16
C SER A 22 -21.60 8.43 -0.30
N ALA A 23 -22.13 9.08 -1.34
CA ALA A 23 -23.57 9.12 -1.60
C ALA A 23 -24.13 7.75 -2.05
N THR A 24 -23.36 6.99 -2.85
CA THR A 24 -23.76 5.62 -3.24
C THR A 24 -23.72 4.64 -2.08
N GLN A 25 -22.78 4.78 -1.14
CA GLN A 25 -22.68 3.92 0.05
C GLN A 25 -23.82 4.18 1.05
N ALA A 26 -24.33 5.42 1.14
CA ALA A 26 -25.49 5.74 1.96
C ALA A 26 -26.80 5.17 1.37
N ALA A 27 -26.94 5.15 0.04
CA ALA A 27 -28.13 4.62 -0.65
C ALA A 27 -28.18 3.07 -0.66
N SER A 28 -27.04 2.39 -0.60
CA SER A 28 -26.97 0.92 -0.56
C SER A 28 -27.28 0.31 0.81
N ASN A 29 -27.42 1.13 1.87
CA ASN A 29 -27.78 0.67 3.22
C ASN A 29 -29.30 0.66 3.46
N SER A 30 -30.11 1.07 2.48
CA SER A 30 -31.55 1.30 2.62
C SER A 30 -32.42 0.44 1.69
N ASP A 31 -31.92 -0.70 1.18
CA ASP A 31 -32.77 -1.63 0.42
C ASP A 31 -33.00 -2.95 1.16
N GLU A 32 -34.25 -3.08 1.59
CA GLU A 32 -34.90 -4.22 2.22
C GLU A 32 -35.16 -5.35 1.20
N SER A 33 -34.15 -5.72 0.41
CA SER A 33 -34.26 -6.77 -0.62
C SER A 33 -32.88 -7.36 -0.89
N GLY A 34 -32.65 -8.58 -0.40
CA GLY A 34 -31.39 -9.34 -0.50
C GLY A 34 -30.95 -9.77 -1.90
N LEU A 35 -30.84 -8.82 -2.84
CA LEU A 35 -30.31 -9.04 -4.19
C LEU A 35 -28.88 -8.53 -4.38
N TYR A 36 -28.39 -7.64 -3.53
CA TYR A 36 -27.06 -7.04 -3.69
C TYR A 36 -26.18 -7.33 -2.47
N ASN A 37 -25.11 -8.08 -2.70
CA ASN A 37 -24.05 -8.36 -1.73
C ASN A 37 -23.38 -7.04 -1.30
N SER A 38 -23.28 -6.80 0.01
CA SER A 38 -22.64 -5.64 0.60
C SER A 38 -21.12 -5.74 0.46
N TRP A 39 -20.59 -5.26 -0.66
CA TRP A 39 -19.16 -5.04 -0.83
C TRP A 39 -18.75 -3.74 -0.13
N ASN A 40 -17.70 -3.83 0.67
CA ASN A 40 -17.05 -2.68 1.28
C ASN A 40 -15.63 -2.55 0.68
N VAL A 41 -15.29 -1.31 0.31
CA VAL A 41 -14.02 -0.96 -0.31
C VAL A 41 -13.42 0.18 0.49
N ASP A 42 -12.32 -0.10 1.16
CA ASP A 42 -11.54 0.87 1.91
C ASP A 42 -10.29 1.22 1.11
N VAL A 43 -10.02 2.52 0.93
CA VAL A 43 -8.81 3.01 0.26
C VAL A 43 -8.10 4.00 1.17
N GLY A 44 -6.77 3.91 1.21
CA GLY A 44 -5.91 4.76 2.04
C GLY A 44 -4.70 5.25 1.27
N TYR A 45 -4.31 6.49 1.56
CA TYR A 45 -3.09 7.10 1.05
C TYR A 45 -2.36 7.80 2.19
N LEU A 46 -1.06 7.55 2.31
CA LEU A 46 -0.17 8.21 3.26
C LEU A 46 1.02 8.75 2.50
N ARG A 47 1.35 10.02 2.77
CA ARG A 47 2.61 10.63 2.33
C ARG A 47 3.34 11.20 3.53
N TYR A 48 4.61 10.82 3.66
CA TYR A 48 5.53 11.40 4.61
C TYR A 48 6.75 11.95 3.86
N THR A 49 7.25 13.11 4.28
CA THR A 49 8.42 13.72 3.64
C THR A 49 9.22 14.45 4.71
N GLU A 50 10.50 14.11 4.79
CA GLU A 50 11.50 14.83 5.57
C GLU A 50 12.46 15.54 4.58
N PRO A 51 12.62 16.87 4.69
CA PRO A 51 13.51 17.63 3.81
C PRO A 51 14.93 17.05 3.80
N ASP A 52 15.50 16.92 2.61
CA ASP A 52 16.87 16.42 2.37
C ASP A 52 17.16 15.00 2.92
N LYS A 53 16.11 14.26 3.27
CA LYS A 53 16.22 12.87 3.73
C LYS A 53 15.27 11.96 2.98
N ILE A 54 14.10 11.65 3.54
CA ILE A 54 13.28 10.51 3.10
C ILE A 54 11.88 10.95 2.69
N THR A 55 11.38 10.32 1.64
CA THR A 55 10.02 10.44 1.15
C THR A 55 9.38 9.06 1.14
N VAL A 56 8.19 8.96 1.73
CA VAL A 56 7.38 7.76 1.80
C VAL A 56 6.04 8.06 1.14
N ASP A 57 5.67 7.26 0.16
CA ASP A 57 4.32 7.23 -0.39
C ASP A 57 3.76 5.81 -0.20
N THR A 58 2.62 5.69 0.48
CA THR A 58 1.95 4.42 0.72
C THR A 58 0.52 4.49 0.24
N TYR A 59 0.13 3.50 -0.55
CA TYR A 59 -1.20 3.29 -1.08
C TYR A 59 -1.70 1.95 -0.56
N MET A 60 -2.92 1.94 -0.03
CA MET A 60 -3.56 0.73 0.45
C MET A 60 -4.98 0.66 -0.05
N ALA A 61 -5.43 -0.52 -0.43
CA ALA A 61 -6.79 -0.81 -0.79
C ALA A 61 -7.21 -2.14 -0.17
N GLN A 62 -8.38 -2.18 0.45
CA GLN A 62 -8.97 -3.37 0.99
C GLN A 62 -10.39 -3.53 0.47
N ILE A 63 -10.67 -4.68 -0.12
CA ILE A 63 -11.98 -5.03 -0.64
C ILE A 63 -12.48 -6.21 0.17
N ASN A 64 -13.65 -6.09 0.78
CA ASN A 64 -14.27 -7.15 1.54
C ASN A 64 -15.75 -7.28 1.16
N GLY A 65 -16.27 -8.50 1.19
CA GLY A 65 -17.66 -8.75 0.84
C GLY A 65 -18.08 -10.19 1.10
N ASN A 66 -19.40 -10.41 1.09
CA ASN A 66 -20.00 -11.71 1.36
C ASN A 66 -20.48 -12.35 0.06
N LEU A 67 -19.68 -13.20 -0.60
CA LEU A 67 -20.09 -13.88 -1.84
C LEU A 67 -21.46 -14.56 -1.72
N SER A 68 -21.79 -15.03 -0.52
CA SER A 68 -23.07 -15.61 -0.12
C SER A 68 -23.27 -15.43 1.38
N ASP A 69 -24.41 -15.85 1.93
CA ASP A 69 -24.68 -15.84 3.39
C ASP A 69 -23.64 -16.65 4.20
N LYS A 70 -22.93 -17.56 3.54
CA LYS A 70 -21.94 -18.47 4.15
C LYS A 70 -20.51 -18.20 3.73
N ASP A 71 -20.31 -17.38 2.69
CA ASP A 71 -19.04 -17.18 2.03
C ASP A 71 -18.57 -15.74 2.16
N THR A 72 -17.35 -15.57 2.66
CA THR A 72 -16.72 -14.26 2.84
C THR A 72 -15.41 -14.22 2.08
N ILE A 73 -15.10 -13.07 1.48
CA ILE A 73 -13.81 -12.81 0.83
C ILE A 73 -13.26 -11.48 1.34
N LYS A 74 -11.93 -11.42 1.47
CA LYS A 74 -11.18 -10.19 1.66
C LYS A 74 -9.97 -10.21 0.74
N LEU A 75 -9.73 -9.10 0.06
CA LEU A 75 -8.59 -8.85 -0.80
C LEU A 75 -7.93 -7.57 -0.32
N GLY A 76 -6.65 -7.64 0.03
CA GLY A 76 -5.83 -6.49 0.38
C GLY A 76 -4.75 -6.27 -0.68
N LEU A 77 -4.47 -5.00 -0.94
CA LEU A 77 -3.39 -4.54 -1.79
C LEU A 77 -2.68 -3.40 -1.06
N VAL A 78 -1.37 -3.52 -0.93
CA VAL A 78 -0.50 -2.47 -0.38
C VAL A 78 0.62 -2.22 -1.37
N PHE A 79 0.79 -0.96 -1.73
CA PHE A 79 1.89 -0.50 -2.55
C PHE A 79 2.56 0.67 -1.85
N ASP A 80 3.83 0.52 -1.50
CA ASP A 80 4.59 1.57 -0.84
C ASP A 80 5.96 1.77 -1.48
N THR A 81 6.38 3.03 -1.54
CA THR A 81 7.66 3.46 -2.09
C THR A 81 8.35 4.33 -1.06
N LEU A 82 9.63 4.05 -0.84
CA LEU A 82 10.45 4.63 0.20
C LEU A 82 11.76 5.09 -0.44
N THR A 83 11.86 6.39 -0.70
CA THR A 83 12.95 6.98 -1.50
C THR A 83 13.65 8.10 -0.73
N GLY A 84 14.93 8.33 -1.01
CA GLY A 84 15.65 9.47 -0.46
C GLY A 84 17.10 9.20 -0.13
N SER A 85 17.58 9.77 0.97
CA SER A 85 18.94 9.60 1.47
C SER A 85 18.93 9.36 2.97
N THR A 86 19.59 8.30 3.43
CA THR A 86 19.68 7.92 4.85
C THR A 86 21.07 8.18 5.39
N PRO A 87 21.24 8.64 6.65
CA PRO A 87 22.56 8.83 7.22
C PRO A 87 23.35 7.52 7.27
N THR A 88 24.60 7.53 6.82
CA THR A 88 25.51 6.37 6.81
C THR A 88 26.19 6.13 8.15
N GLY A 89 26.00 7.02 9.13
CA GLY A 89 26.68 6.98 10.42
C GLY A 89 28.17 7.37 10.36
N ALA A 90 28.64 7.85 9.20
CA ALA A 90 30.02 8.30 9.00
C ALA A 90 30.35 9.53 9.86
N LEU A 91 31.55 9.54 10.46
CA LEU A 91 32.09 10.76 11.06
C LEU A 91 32.46 11.76 9.94
N PRO A 92 32.33 13.07 10.17
CA PRO A 92 32.62 14.10 9.16
C PRO A 92 34.04 14.07 8.57
N ASP A 93 34.98 13.41 9.23
CA ASP A 93 36.41 13.29 8.86
C ASP A 93 36.75 11.94 8.19
N THR A 94 35.74 11.16 7.78
CA THR A 94 35.95 9.87 7.10
C THR A 94 35.94 10.07 5.59
N ASP A 95 37.11 9.92 4.95
CA ASP A 95 37.28 10.15 3.51
C ASP A 95 36.48 9.17 2.62
N TYR A 96 36.18 7.97 3.13
CA TYR A 96 35.44 6.93 2.42
C TYR A 96 34.56 6.13 3.38
N VAL A 97 33.26 6.05 3.09
CA VAL A 97 32.35 5.10 3.73
C VAL A 97 31.74 4.18 2.68
N THR A 98 31.90 2.88 2.91
CA THR A 98 31.28 1.82 2.11
C THR A 98 29.88 1.56 2.67
N VAL A 99 28.87 1.81 1.83
CA VAL A 99 27.49 1.48 2.17
C VAL A 99 27.12 0.24 1.38
N SER A 100 26.71 -0.81 2.08
CA SER A 100 26.23 -2.04 1.45
C SER A 100 24.90 -1.78 0.75
N GLY A 101 24.75 -2.29 -0.47
CA GLY A 101 23.48 -2.26 -1.17
C GLY A 101 22.45 -3.21 -0.55
N VAL A 102 21.21 -3.04 -0.99
CA VAL A 102 20.04 -3.86 -0.64
C VAL A 102 20.37 -5.36 -0.88
N SER A 103 20.11 -6.23 0.09
CA SER A 103 20.54 -7.65 0.21
C SER A 103 22.01 -7.96 -0.11
N GLY A 104 22.93 -7.07 0.21
CA GLY A 104 24.36 -7.29 -0.09
C GLY A 104 24.71 -7.14 -1.57
N GLY A 105 23.84 -6.50 -2.35
CA GLY A 105 24.17 -5.97 -3.67
C GLY A 105 25.31 -4.96 -3.59
N GLY A 106 26.01 -4.77 -4.73
CA GLY A 106 27.23 -3.97 -4.83
C GLY A 106 27.14 -2.63 -4.09
N GLY A 107 27.98 -2.48 -3.07
CA GLY A 107 28.05 -1.24 -2.31
C GLY A 107 28.64 -0.11 -3.13
N PHE A 108 28.30 1.12 -2.77
CA PHE A 108 28.92 2.31 -3.33
C PHE A 108 29.75 3.02 -2.25
N SER A 109 30.85 3.64 -2.66
CA SER A 109 31.59 4.55 -1.80
C SER A 109 30.90 5.92 -1.87
N ALA A 110 30.30 6.33 -0.76
CA ALA A 110 29.87 7.72 -0.61
C ALA A 110 31.14 8.57 -0.39
N GLY A 111 31.45 9.46 -1.34
CA GLY A 111 32.61 10.35 -1.25
C GLY A 111 32.45 11.45 -0.18
N SER A 112 33.58 12.06 0.17
CA SER A 112 33.91 13.07 1.23
C SER A 112 32.97 14.29 1.44
N ALA A 113 31.72 14.28 0.97
CA ALA A 113 30.73 15.31 1.28
C ALA A 113 29.44 14.69 1.84
N GLY A 114 29.47 14.35 3.13
CA GLY A 114 28.26 14.20 3.95
C GLY A 114 27.61 12.83 3.89
N GLY A 115 28.09 11.94 4.77
CA GLY A 115 27.40 10.88 5.53
C GLY A 115 25.97 10.44 5.17
N MET A 116 25.55 10.42 3.91
CA MET A 116 24.20 10.13 3.43
C MET A 116 24.30 9.17 2.25
N ALA A 117 23.48 8.12 2.26
CA ALA A 117 23.40 7.09 1.25
C ALA A 117 22.06 7.20 0.51
N PRO A 118 22.01 7.21 -0.83
CA PRO A 118 20.75 7.03 -1.54
C PRO A 118 20.07 5.72 -1.11
N PHE A 119 18.78 5.82 -0.84
CA PHE A 119 17.90 4.73 -0.49
C PHE A 119 16.70 4.77 -1.42
N ASP A 120 16.42 3.64 -2.09
CA ASP A 120 15.26 3.46 -2.94
C ASP A 120 14.75 2.04 -2.71
N ASP A 121 13.55 1.96 -2.15
CA ASP A 121 12.86 0.72 -1.88
C ASP A 121 11.40 0.85 -2.32
N THR A 122 10.88 -0.20 -2.94
CA THR A 122 9.50 -0.26 -3.43
C THR A 122 8.94 -1.65 -3.18
N ARG A 123 7.79 -1.69 -2.50
CA ARG A 123 7.11 -2.91 -2.13
C ARG A 123 5.70 -2.98 -2.70
N LEU A 124 5.36 -4.14 -3.25
CA LEU A 124 4.00 -4.53 -3.63
C LEU A 124 3.60 -5.78 -2.85
N ALA A 125 2.56 -5.66 -2.04
CA ALA A 125 1.97 -6.77 -1.31
C ALA A 125 0.51 -6.97 -1.69
N ILE A 126 0.14 -8.23 -1.84
CA ILE A 126 -1.23 -8.68 -2.10
C ILE A 126 -1.56 -9.77 -1.10
N ASP A 127 -2.68 -9.62 -0.42
CA ASP A 127 -3.22 -10.63 0.50
C ASP A 127 -4.65 -10.97 0.13
N THR A 128 -5.02 -12.23 0.34
CA THR A 128 -6.37 -12.72 0.15
C THR A 128 -6.74 -13.65 1.28
N SER A 129 -7.97 -13.52 1.76
CA SER A 129 -8.53 -14.48 2.71
C SER A 129 -9.98 -14.75 2.38
N GLY A 130 -10.39 -16.00 2.57
CA GLY A 130 -11.76 -16.42 2.38
C GLY A 130 -12.22 -17.30 3.53
N GLY A 131 -13.52 -17.32 3.76
CA GLY A 131 -14.10 -18.16 4.79
C GLY A 131 -15.44 -18.74 4.35
N HIS A 132 -15.64 -20.02 4.62
CA HIS A 132 -16.87 -20.75 4.32
C HIS A 132 -17.48 -21.32 5.60
N GLU A 133 -18.79 -21.10 5.79
CA GLU A 133 -19.58 -21.69 6.87
C GLU A 133 -20.30 -22.97 6.40
N TRP A 134 -19.83 -24.11 6.87
CA TRP A 134 -20.46 -25.41 6.58
C TRP A 134 -21.72 -25.61 7.42
N GLN A 135 -21.63 -25.25 8.70
CA GLN A 135 -22.69 -25.30 9.69
C GLN A 135 -22.51 -24.12 10.65
N ARG A 136 -23.55 -23.81 11.44
CA ARG A 136 -23.52 -22.72 12.43
C ARG A 136 -22.28 -22.70 13.34
N LEU A 137 -21.69 -23.87 13.58
CA LEU A 137 -20.52 -24.07 14.46
C LEU A 137 -19.27 -24.56 13.71
N ILE A 138 -19.34 -24.79 12.39
CA ILE A 138 -18.22 -25.34 11.61
C ILE A 138 -17.89 -24.36 10.48
N ARG A 139 -16.74 -23.71 10.60
CA ARG A 139 -16.23 -22.74 9.63
C ARG A 139 -14.81 -23.10 9.22
N SER A 140 -14.52 -23.01 7.93
CA SER A 140 -13.16 -23.05 7.40
C SER A 140 -12.77 -21.64 6.98
N LYS A 141 -11.50 -21.28 7.20
CA LYS A 141 -10.93 -20.04 6.69
C LYS A 141 -9.67 -20.39 5.96
N PHE A 142 -9.37 -19.72 4.87
CA PHE A 142 -8.09 -19.83 4.20
C PHE A 142 -7.52 -18.44 3.98
N SER A 143 -6.20 -18.34 3.95
CA SER A 143 -5.51 -17.09 3.65
C SER A 143 -4.26 -17.38 2.85
N ALA A 144 -3.89 -16.42 2.00
CA ALA A 144 -2.63 -16.40 1.28
C ALA A 144 -2.16 -14.96 1.17
N TYR A 145 -0.85 -14.75 1.20
CA TYR A 145 -0.24 -13.46 0.95
C TYR A 145 1.03 -13.63 0.14
N VAL A 146 1.35 -12.60 -0.63
CA VAL A 146 2.61 -12.45 -1.34
C VAL A 146 3.06 -11.00 -1.24
N SER A 147 4.33 -10.78 -0.97
CA SER A 147 4.95 -9.46 -0.89
C SER A 147 6.26 -9.51 -1.64
N VAL A 148 6.44 -8.61 -2.59
CA VAL A 148 7.66 -8.45 -3.36
C VAL A 148 8.21 -7.06 -3.09
N GLU A 149 9.48 -7.03 -2.76
CA GLU A 149 10.33 -5.86 -2.55
C GLU A 149 11.54 -5.99 -3.49
N GLY A 150 12.38 -4.95 -3.59
CA GLY A 150 13.50 -4.92 -4.56
C GLY A 150 14.41 -6.15 -4.49
N ASP A 151 14.70 -6.65 -3.30
CA ASP A 151 15.61 -7.77 -3.04
C ASP A 151 14.97 -8.93 -2.27
N TYR A 152 13.76 -8.75 -1.77
CA TYR A 152 13.09 -9.68 -0.88
C TYR A 152 11.74 -10.08 -1.46
N THR A 153 11.42 -11.36 -1.38
CA THR A 153 10.09 -11.87 -1.72
C THR A 153 9.64 -12.81 -0.63
N ALA A 154 8.48 -12.50 -0.05
CA ALA A 154 7.81 -13.32 0.94
C ALA A 154 6.47 -13.78 0.43
N GLY A 155 6.08 -14.97 0.87
CA GLY A 155 4.74 -15.48 0.65
C GLY A 155 4.41 -16.56 1.66
N GLY A 156 3.13 -16.75 1.91
CA GLY A 156 2.66 -17.73 2.84
C GLY A 156 1.15 -17.85 2.80
N GLY A 157 0.63 -18.90 3.42
CA GLY A 157 -0.80 -19.13 3.50
C GLY A 157 -1.15 -20.21 4.50
N GLY A 158 -2.43 -20.33 4.80
CA GLY A 158 -2.94 -21.26 5.81
C GLY A 158 -4.42 -21.53 5.66
N ILE A 159 -4.87 -22.54 6.39
CA ILE A 159 -6.26 -22.99 6.50
C ILE A 159 -6.70 -23.14 7.97
#